data_AF-C0FWJ8-F1
#
_entry.id   AF-C0FWJ8-F1
#
_cell.length_a   1.000
_cell.length_b   1.000
_cell.length_c   1.000
_cell.angle_alpha   90.00
_cell.angle_beta   90.00
_cell.angle_gamma   90.00
#
_symmetry.space_group_name_H-M   'P 1'
#
loop_
_entity.id
_entity.type
_entity.pdbx_description
1 polymer ?
#
loop_
_entity_poly.entity_id
_entity_poly.type
_entity_poly.pdbx_seq_one_letter_code
_entity_poly.pdbx_strand_id
1 'polypeptide(L)'
;MTGKYVDENTFAGSQYFDLSGKEFPDQFQLEIYIYKVTLIAENVKNQNISIWGQWKFSIPIQVNKEDVTMYEVNEWNEGYSIDEVIVTPIITTIKTTHPDIYRDNFNYDVLVYGDENGTEELTMQGFYDETKGVFKGSTKDIATDLYIYVIDESRMSKKKTDTDFREELEQRAIVRKVIHLQ
;
A
#
# COMPACT_ATOMS: atom_id res chain seq x y z
N MET A 1 -4.99 3.34 9.02
CA MET A 1 -6.23 3.15 9.80
C MET A 1 -7.28 4.07 9.22
N THR A 2 -8.50 3.59 9.03
CA THR A 2 -9.63 4.42 8.60
C THR A 2 -10.78 4.23 9.58
N GLY A 3 -11.64 5.24 9.74
CA GLY A 3 -12.81 5.10 10.60
C GLY A 3 -13.60 6.38 10.72
N LYS A 4 -14.82 6.25 11.22
CA LYS A 4 -15.75 7.35 11.43
C LYS A 4 -16.69 7.06 12.59
N TYR A 5 -17.20 8.11 13.21
CA TYR A 5 -18.37 8.00 14.06
C TYR A 5 -19.58 7.66 13.18
N VAL A 6 -20.32 6.62 13.56
CA VAL A 6 -21.60 6.26 12.93
C VAL A 6 -22.78 6.90 13.67
N ASP A 7 -22.57 7.23 14.94
CA ASP A 7 -23.43 8.05 15.79
C ASP A 7 -22.59 8.69 16.92
N GLU A 8 -23.23 9.42 17.84
CA GLU A 8 -22.57 10.15 18.94
C GLU A 8 -21.74 9.25 19.87
N ASN A 9 -22.02 7.95 19.94
CA ASN A 9 -21.40 7.02 20.90
C ASN A 9 -20.68 5.85 20.23
N THR A 10 -20.76 5.71 18.91
CA THR A 10 -20.25 4.56 18.17
C THR A 10 -19.23 4.98 17.12
N PHE A 11 -18.00 4.48 17.26
CA PHE A 11 -16.94 4.60 16.26
C PHE A 11 -16.73 3.27 15.55
N ALA A 12 -16.74 3.28 14.22
CA ALA A 12 -16.42 2.11 13.40
C ALA A 12 -15.17 2.42 12.56
N GLY A 13 -14.22 1.49 12.56
CA GLY A 13 -12.98 1.65 11.80
C GLY A 13 -12.33 0.34 11.40
N SER A 14 -11.31 0.46 10.56
CA SER A 14 -10.48 -0.64 10.10
C SER A 14 -9.00 -0.30 10.26
N GLN A 15 -8.22 -1.32 10.56
CA GLN A 15 -6.77 -1.24 10.67
C GLN A 15 -6.14 -2.41 9.93
N TYR A 16 -5.09 -2.11 9.18
CA TYR A 16 -4.25 -3.10 8.52
C TYR A 16 -3.03 -3.36 9.39
N PHE A 17 -2.65 -4.63 9.48
CA PHE A 17 -1.40 -5.06 10.10
C PHE A 17 -0.55 -5.69 9.00
N ASP A 18 0.62 -5.11 8.78
CA ASP A 18 1.61 -5.74 7.93
C ASP A 18 2.32 -6.84 8.72
N LEU A 19 2.31 -8.05 8.19
CA LEU A 19 2.93 -9.20 8.83
C LEU A 19 4.10 -9.63 7.96
N SER A 20 5.31 -9.51 8.49
CA SER A 20 6.54 -9.93 7.83
C SER A 20 6.94 -11.35 8.25
N GLY A 21 7.54 -12.10 7.33
CA GLY A 21 8.02 -13.46 7.57
C GLY A 21 8.38 -14.14 6.25
N LYS A 22 9.38 -15.02 6.25
CA LYS A 22 9.76 -15.79 5.04
C LYS A 22 8.67 -16.78 4.63
N GLU A 23 7.93 -17.32 5.60
CA GLU A 23 6.77 -18.18 5.40
C GLU A 23 5.62 -17.69 6.28
N PHE A 24 4.48 -17.43 5.68
CA PHE A 24 3.28 -17.01 6.39
C PHE A 24 2.43 -18.26 6.71
N PRO A 25 2.01 -18.47 7.98
CA PRO A 25 1.34 -19.70 8.37
C PRO A 25 -0.07 -19.80 7.79
N ASP A 26 -0.57 -21.02 7.57
CA ASP A 26 -1.95 -21.25 7.10
C ASP A 26 -3.00 -20.81 8.13
N GLN A 27 -2.64 -20.88 9.41
CA GLN A 27 -3.48 -20.51 10.53
C GLN A 27 -2.64 -19.81 11.59
N PHE A 28 -3.20 -18.79 12.23
CA PHE A 28 -2.57 -18.15 13.37
C PHE A 28 -3.61 -17.59 14.35
N GLN A 29 -3.17 -17.30 15.57
CA GLN A 29 -3.97 -16.61 16.56
C GLN A 29 -3.59 -15.14 16.57
N LEU A 30 -4.55 -14.26 16.25
CA LEU A 30 -4.38 -12.83 16.39
C LEU A 30 -4.81 -12.41 17.80
N GLU A 31 -3.84 -12.00 18.61
CA GLU A 31 -4.12 -11.40 19.92
C GLU A 31 -4.06 -9.86 19.84
N ILE A 32 -5.16 -9.19 20.15
CA ILE A 32 -5.24 -7.73 20.21
C ILE A 32 -5.46 -7.30 21.66
N TYR A 33 -4.61 -6.41 22.13
CA TYR A 33 -4.68 -5.83 23.46
C TYR A 33 -4.87 -4.32 23.35
N ILE A 34 -6.00 -3.82 23.84
CA ILE A 34 -6.26 -2.39 23.96
C ILE A 34 -6.22 -2.05 25.44
N TYR A 35 -5.37 -1.08 25.80
CA TYR A 35 -5.17 -0.66 27.19
C TYR A 35 -5.77 0.72 27.49
N LYS A 36 -6.00 1.50 26.44
CA LYS A 36 -6.44 2.89 26.54
C LYS A 36 -7.12 3.31 25.26
N VAL A 37 -8.26 3.97 25.39
CA VAL A 37 -8.92 4.71 24.31
C VAL A 37 -8.84 6.19 24.67
N THR A 38 -8.37 7.03 23.75
CA THR A 38 -8.29 8.48 23.96
C THR A 38 -9.20 9.19 22.97
N LEU A 39 -10.17 9.93 23.51
CA LEU A 39 -10.99 10.87 22.76
C LEU A 39 -10.16 12.15 22.58
N ILE A 40 -9.79 12.44 21.33
CA ILE A 40 -9.02 13.63 20.96
C ILE A 40 -10.00 14.79 20.80
N ALA A 41 -9.78 15.86 21.54
CA ALA A 41 -10.64 17.03 21.44
C ALA A 41 -10.37 17.82 20.15
N GLU A 42 -11.42 18.31 19.51
CA GLU A 42 -11.31 19.10 18.25
C GLU A 42 -10.59 20.44 18.44
N ASN A 43 -10.55 20.95 19.68
CA ASN A 43 -9.94 22.23 20.03
C ASN A 43 -8.84 22.04 21.07
N VAL A 44 -7.68 22.66 20.84
CA VAL A 44 -6.50 22.65 21.72
C VAL A 44 -6.79 23.16 23.15
N LYS A 45 -7.87 23.94 23.33
CA LYS A 45 -8.31 24.42 24.65
C LYS A 45 -9.03 23.34 25.48
N ASN A 46 -9.58 22.31 24.83
CA ASN A 46 -10.26 21.21 25.48
C ASN A 46 -9.26 20.07 25.75
N GLN A 47 -9.38 19.43 26.90
CA GLN A 47 -8.49 18.32 27.26
C GLN A 47 -8.95 17.02 26.60
N ASN A 48 -8.00 16.24 26.10
CA ASN A 48 -8.25 14.88 25.66
C ASN A 48 -8.73 14.02 26.85
N ILE A 49 -9.76 13.22 26.63
CA ILE A 49 -10.28 12.30 27.64
C ILE A 49 -9.72 10.92 27.34
N SER A 50 -9.07 10.30 28.34
CA SER A 50 -8.56 8.93 28.20
C SER A 50 -9.35 7.99 29.10
N ILE A 51 -9.83 6.91 28.50
CA ILE A 51 -10.51 5.81 29.17
C ILE A 51 -9.51 4.66 29.23
N TRP A 52 -9.07 4.32 30.44
CA TRP A 52 -8.20 3.19 30.70
C TRP A 52 -9.03 1.92 30.89
N GLY A 53 -8.53 0.80 30.42
CA GLY A 53 -9.16 -0.50 30.57
C GLY A 53 -8.29 -1.61 30.01
N GLN A 54 -8.78 -2.84 30.07
CA GLN A 54 -8.11 -3.99 29.48
C GLN A 54 -9.10 -4.72 28.58
N TRP A 55 -8.99 -4.48 27.29
CA TRP A 55 -9.77 -5.22 26.29
C TRP A 55 -8.81 -6.17 25.56
N LYS A 56 -9.03 -7.47 25.76
CA LYS A 56 -8.26 -8.54 25.11
C LYS A 56 -9.16 -9.27 24.12
N PHE A 57 -8.70 -9.35 22.88
CA PHE A 57 -9.33 -10.16 21.83
C PHE A 57 -8.36 -11.27 21.42
N SER A 58 -8.88 -12.47 21.21
CA SER A 58 -8.13 -13.61 20.69
C SER A 58 -8.94 -14.20 19.54
N ILE A 59 -8.42 -14.05 18.33
CA ILE A 59 -9.17 -14.32 17.10
C ILE A 59 -8.40 -15.38 16.30
N PRO A 60 -8.95 -16.60 16.13
CA PRO A 60 -8.36 -17.59 15.24
C PRO A 60 -8.52 -17.12 13.80
N ILE A 61 -7.41 -17.02 13.07
CA ILE A 61 -7.38 -16.65 11.66
C ILE A 61 -7.00 -17.86 10.84
N GLN A 62 -7.82 -18.15 9.82
CA GLN A 62 -7.47 -18.99 8.68
C GLN A 62 -7.04 -18.06 7.54
N VAL A 63 -5.86 -18.29 6.98
CA VAL A 63 -5.36 -17.49 5.86
C VAL A 63 -6.11 -17.86 4.59
N ASN A 64 -6.63 -16.84 3.92
CA ASN A 64 -7.20 -16.98 2.59
C ASN A 64 -6.08 -17.08 1.56
N LYS A 65 -5.98 -18.23 0.89
CA LYS A 65 -5.06 -18.49 -0.22
C LYS A 65 -5.78 -18.64 -1.56
N GLU A 66 -7.10 -18.67 -1.55
CA GLU A 66 -7.93 -18.93 -2.73
C GLU A 66 -8.17 -17.64 -3.52
N ASP A 67 -8.40 -16.52 -2.82
CA ASP A 67 -8.58 -15.20 -3.45
C ASP A 67 -7.23 -14.47 -3.58
N VAL A 68 -6.22 -15.15 -4.12
CA VAL A 68 -4.90 -14.56 -4.38
C VAL A 68 -4.50 -14.85 -5.81
N THR A 69 -4.40 -13.80 -6.61
CA THR A 69 -3.92 -13.90 -8.00
C THR A 69 -2.50 -13.36 -8.06
N MET A 70 -1.58 -14.19 -8.56
CA MET A 70 -0.17 -13.85 -8.72
C MET A 70 0.17 -13.68 -10.18
N TYR A 71 0.83 -12.57 -10.51
CA TYR A 71 1.34 -12.27 -11.84
C TYR A 71 2.87 -12.22 -11.75
N GLU A 72 3.53 -13.19 -12.38
CA GLU A 72 4.96 -13.08 -12.67
C GLU A 72 5.13 -12.08 -13.83
N VAL A 73 5.68 -10.91 -13.54
CA VAL A 73 5.74 -9.81 -14.50
C VAL A 73 7.08 -9.81 -15.23
N ASN A 74 8.18 -9.86 -14.47
CA ASN A 74 9.55 -9.88 -14.98
C ASN A 74 9.84 -8.78 -16.03
N GLU A 75 9.22 -7.60 -15.89
CA GLU A 75 9.46 -6.46 -16.77
C GLU A 75 10.67 -5.69 -16.26
N TRP A 76 11.72 -5.54 -17.07
CA TRP A 76 13.01 -5.01 -16.63
C TRP A 76 13.54 -3.94 -17.59
N ASN A 77 14.07 -2.85 -17.03
CA ASN A 77 14.80 -1.83 -17.78
C ASN A 77 15.85 -1.16 -16.89
N GLU A 78 17.04 -0.88 -17.44
CA GLU A 78 18.11 -0.09 -16.78
C GLU A 78 18.52 -0.51 -15.34
N GLY A 79 18.31 -1.77 -14.95
CA GLY A 79 18.61 -2.20 -13.57
C GLY A 79 17.39 -2.23 -12.63
N TYR A 80 16.23 -1.83 -13.14
CA TYR A 80 14.96 -1.76 -12.45
C TYR A 80 14.01 -2.81 -12.98
N SER A 81 13.10 -3.30 -12.15
CA SER A 81 12.03 -4.16 -12.60
C SER A 81 10.77 -4.13 -11.77
N ILE A 82 9.69 -4.58 -12.41
CA ILE A 82 8.52 -5.13 -11.75
C ILE A 82 8.69 -6.65 -11.78
N ASP A 83 8.97 -7.24 -10.63
CA ASP A 83 9.24 -8.67 -10.49
C ASP A 83 7.92 -9.45 -10.49
N GLU A 84 7.04 -9.09 -9.56
CA GLU A 84 5.82 -9.83 -9.24
C GLU A 84 4.72 -8.86 -8.78
N VAL A 85 3.48 -9.16 -9.15
CA VAL A 85 2.28 -8.47 -8.64
C VAL A 85 1.36 -9.49 -8.00
N ILE A 86 1.02 -9.27 -6.74
CA ILE A 86 0.13 -10.13 -5.96
C ILE A 86 -1.15 -9.34 -5.70
N VAL A 87 -2.26 -9.79 -6.24
CA VAL A 87 -3.57 -9.15 -6.09
C VAL A 87 -4.40 -9.96 -5.11
N THR A 88 -4.89 -9.30 -4.06
CA THR A 88 -5.88 -9.84 -3.12
C THR A 88 -7.09 -8.90 -3.10
N PRO A 89 -8.27 -9.31 -2.61
CA PRO A 89 -9.46 -8.46 -2.61
C PRO A 89 -9.32 -7.11 -1.91
N ILE A 90 -8.27 -6.94 -1.09
CA ILE A 90 -8.09 -5.75 -0.25
C ILE A 90 -6.82 -4.98 -0.67
N ILE A 91 -5.70 -5.68 -0.85
CA ILE A 91 -4.39 -5.08 -1.12
C ILE A 91 -3.75 -5.73 -2.34
N THR A 92 -3.20 -4.89 -3.20
CA THR A 92 -2.31 -5.31 -4.28
C THR A 92 -0.88 -5.01 -3.85
N THR A 93 -0.01 -6.01 -3.92
CA THR A 93 1.40 -5.90 -3.59
C THR A 93 2.24 -5.99 -4.86
N ILE A 94 3.15 -5.03 -5.03
CA ILE A 94 4.07 -4.97 -6.17
C ILE A 94 5.47 -5.17 -5.61
N LYS A 95 6.17 -6.19 -6.10
CA LYS A 95 7.58 -6.44 -5.78
C LYS A 95 8.43 -5.97 -6.93
N THR A 96 9.52 -5.29 -6.61
CA THR A 96 10.39 -4.66 -7.60
C THR A 96 11.86 -4.86 -7.26
N THR A 97 12.70 -4.71 -8.28
CA THR A 97 14.15 -4.57 -8.13
C THR A 97 14.57 -3.17 -8.54
N HIS A 98 15.60 -2.64 -7.90
CA HIS A 98 16.29 -1.42 -8.32
C HIS A 98 17.81 -1.54 -8.10
N PRO A 99 18.63 -0.69 -8.74
CA PRO A 99 20.07 -0.69 -8.50
C PRO A 99 20.42 -0.24 -7.07
N ASP A 100 21.53 -0.75 -6.52
CA ASP A 100 22.14 -0.27 -5.26
C ASP A 100 22.85 1.08 -5.48
N ILE A 101 22.04 2.12 -5.76
CA ILE A 101 22.53 3.50 -5.97
C ILE A 101 21.76 4.53 -5.13
N TYR A 102 20.71 4.10 -4.40
CA TYR A 102 19.78 4.97 -3.69
C TYR A 102 20.06 5.13 -2.19
N ARG A 103 21.23 4.68 -1.72
CA ARG A 103 21.61 4.60 -0.29
C ARG A 103 21.14 5.79 0.57
N ASP A 104 21.49 7.01 0.16
CA ASP A 104 21.23 8.24 0.93
C ASP A 104 20.20 9.19 0.28
N ASN A 105 19.73 8.89 -0.94
CA ASN A 105 18.80 9.74 -1.69
C ASN A 105 17.72 8.88 -2.34
N PHE A 106 16.57 8.76 -1.67
CA PHE A 106 15.46 7.93 -2.13
C PHE A 106 14.63 8.67 -3.18
N ASN A 107 15.15 8.74 -4.40
CA ASN A 107 14.36 9.14 -5.57
C ASN A 107 13.61 7.95 -6.20
N TYR A 108 13.83 6.73 -5.70
CA TYR A 108 13.18 5.54 -6.22
C TYR A 108 11.74 5.44 -5.71
N ASP A 109 10.78 5.25 -6.62
CA ASP A 109 9.39 5.08 -6.25
C ASP A 109 8.60 4.23 -7.26
N VAL A 110 7.46 3.69 -6.81
CA VAL A 110 6.52 2.94 -7.64
C VAL A 110 5.11 3.45 -7.43
N LEU A 111 4.54 3.92 -8.53
CA LEU A 111 3.22 4.51 -8.57
C LEU A 111 2.25 3.56 -9.24
N VAL A 112 1.08 3.44 -8.62
CA VAL A 112 0.06 2.48 -9.03
C VAL A 112 -1.25 3.23 -9.27
N TYR A 113 -1.89 2.99 -10.41
CA TYR A 113 -3.17 3.57 -10.77
C TYR A 113 -4.14 2.48 -11.22
N GLY A 114 -5.42 2.63 -10.85
CA GLY A 114 -6.50 1.78 -11.32
C GLY A 114 -7.10 2.31 -12.62
N ASP A 115 -7.24 1.45 -13.61
CA ASP A 115 -7.87 1.69 -14.91
C ASP A 115 -7.24 2.83 -15.74
N GLU A 116 -7.56 2.85 -17.04
CA GLU A 116 -6.93 3.78 -17.98
C GLU A 116 -7.12 5.26 -17.58
N ASN A 117 -8.27 5.58 -16.98
CA ASN A 117 -8.64 6.96 -16.62
C ASN A 117 -8.55 7.26 -15.12
N GLY A 118 -8.04 6.35 -14.29
CA GLY A 118 -7.86 6.62 -12.85
C GLY A 118 -6.94 7.79 -12.57
N THR A 119 -7.43 8.82 -11.89
CA THR A 119 -6.62 10.00 -11.56
C THR A 119 -5.93 9.89 -10.21
N GLU A 120 -6.36 8.93 -9.38
CA GLU A 120 -5.86 8.76 -8.02
C GLU A 120 -4.77 7.69 -7.96
N GLU A 121 -3.64 8.06 -7.36
CA GLU A 121 -2.58 7.12 -7.01
C GLU A 121 -3.07 6.20 -5.89
N LEU A 122 -2.95 4.90 -6.11
CA LEU A 122 -3.41 3.86 -5.18
C LEU A 122 -2.32 3.40 -4.22
N THR A 123 -1.05 3.78 -4.43
CA THR A 123 0.06 3.39 -3.56
C THR A 123 -0.13 3.98 -2.16
N MET A 124 -0.16 3.11 -1.16
CA MET A 124 -0.35 3.48 0.25
C MET A 124 0.96 3.41 1.04
N GLN A 125 1.85 2.50 0.65
CA GLN A 125 3.07 2.21 1.38
C GLN A 125 4.12 1.59 0.47
N GLY A 126 5.38 1.99 0.65
CA GLY A 126 6.56 1.38 0.04
C GLY A 126 7.58 1.03 1.12
N PHE A 127 8.16 -0.16 1.01
CA PHE A 127 9.33 -0.58 1.79
C PHE A 127 10.46 -0.93 0.85
N TYR A 128 11.67 -0.59 1.26
CA TYR A 128 12.86 -0.75 0.43
C TYR A 128 13.97 -1.36 1.25
N ASP A 129 14.74 -2.23 0.60
CA ASP A 129 16.05 -2.69 1.05
C ASP A 129 17.11 -2.28 -0.01
N GLU A 130 18.34 -2.77 0.08
CA GLU A 130 19.45 -2.36 -0.79
C GLU A 130 19.13 -2.40 -2.31
N THR A 131 18.35 -3.39 -2.75
CA THR A 131 18.03 -3.60 -4.17
C THR A 131 16.58 -4.01 -4.43
N LYS A 132 15.74 -4.05 -3.40
CA LYS A 132 14.39 -4.60 -3.48
C LYS A 132 13.37 -3.62 -2.94
N GLY A 133 12.26 -3.46 -3.66
CA GLY A 133 11.10 -2.71 -3.23
C GLY A 133 9.88 -3.60 -3.04
N VAL A 134 9.06 -3.28 -2.05
CA VAL A 134 7.74 -3.86 -1.84
C VAL A 134 6.74 -2.72 -1.63
N PHE A 135 5.80 -2.61 -2.56
CA PHE A 135 4.79 -1.57 -2.58
C PHE A 135 3.42 -2.16 -2.41
N LYS A 136 2.53 -1.42 -1.74
CA LYS A 136 1.17 -1.84 -1.47
C LYS A 136 0.20 -0.75 -1.88
N GLY A 137 -0.83 -1.14 -2.62
CA GLY A 137 -1.93 -0.25 -3.00
C GLY A 137 -3.30 -0.86 -2.72
N SER A 138 -4.31 0.01 -2.63
CA SER A 138 -5.72 -0.39 -2.51
C SER A 138 -6.13 -1.20 -3.74
N THR A 139 -6.75 -2.38 -3.54
CA THR A 139 -7.35 -3.12 -4.67
C THR A 139 -8.79 -2.71 -4.96
N LYS A 140 -9.44 -2.02 -4.02
CA LYS A 140 -10.87 -1.68 -4.11
C LYS A 140 -11.20 -0.75 -5.27
N ASP A 141 -10.20 -0.02 -5.74
CA ASP A 141 -10.33 1.04 -6.74
C ASP A 141 -9.78 0.60 -8.11
N ILE A 142 -9.59 -0.72 -8.31
CA ILE A 142 -9.14 -1.31 -9.59
C ILE A 142 -10.28 -2.16 -10.16
N ALA A 143 -10.86 -1.76 -11.29
CA ALA A 143 -11.94 -2.52 -11.90
C ALA A 143 -11.41 -3.59 -12.87
N THR A 144 -10.53 -3.20 -13.79
CA THR A 144 -10.04 -4.09 -14.86
C THR A 144 -8.54 -4.04 -15.01
N ASP A 145 -7.93 -2.87 -14.93
CA ASP A 145 -6.53 -2.69 -15.31
C ASP A 145 -5.73 -2.05 -14.20
N LEU A 146 -4.52 -2.58 -13.97
CA LEU A 146 -3.58 -2.04 -13.02
C LEU A 146 -2.37 -1.46 -13.77
N TYR A 147 -2.18 -0.15 -13.67
CA TYR A 147 -1.07 0.57 -14.26
C TYR A 147 0.01 0.77 -13.21
N ILE A 148 1.22 0.28 -13.49
CA ILE A 148 2.36 0.32 -12.59
C ILE A 148 3.50 1.06 -13.27
N TYR A 149 4.04 2.06 -12.59
CA TYR A 149 5.15 2.88 -13.07
C TYR A 149 6.28 2.85 -12.05
N VAL A 150 7.45 2.38 -12.48
CA VAL A 150 8.68 2.44 -11.69
C VAL A 150 9.45 3.69 -12.10
N ILE A 151 9.77 4.55 -11.15
CA ILE A 151 10.37 5.85 -11.42
C ILE A 151 11.64 6.11 -10.62
N ASP A 152 12.47 6.98 -11.18
CA ASP A 152 13.44 7.78 -10.45
C ASP A 152 12.95 9.23 -10.49
N GLU A 153 12.56 9.77 -9.34
CA GLU A 153 12.03 11.12 -9.19
C GLU A 153 12.97 12.19 -9.75
N SER A 154 14.29 11.96 -9.81
CA SER A 154 15.23 12.90 -10.42
C SER A 154 15.06 13.05 -11.94
N ARG A 155 14.37 12.11 -12.60
CA ARG A 155 14.05 12.15 -14.03
C ARG A 155 12.72 12.86 -14.33
N MET A 156 11.92 13.09 -13.29
CA MET A 156 10.63 13.77 -13.40
C MET A 156 10.83 15.28 -13.45
N SER A 157 10.04 15.95 -14.30
CA SER A 157 10.04 17.40 -14.45
C SER A 157 8.82 18.05 -13.82
N LYS A 158 7.76 17.28 -13.55
CA LYS A 158 6.57 17.70 -12.82
C LYS A 158 6.54 17.08 -11.43
N LYS A 159 5.70 17.64 -10.57
CA LYS A 159 5.44 17.11 -9.22
C LYS A 159 4.27 16.16 -9.26
N LYS A 160 4.24 15.19 -8.34
CA LYS A 160 3.10 14.27 -8.15
C LYS A 160 1.75 14.96 -7.94
N THR A 161 1.77 16.19 -7.41
CA THR A 161 0.57 17.02 -7.20
C THR A 161 0.03 17.67 -8.46
N ASP A 162 0.76 17.63 -9.57
CA ASP A 162 0.36 18.27 -10.82
C ASP A 162 -0.68 17.39 -11.54
N THR A 163 -1.74 18.01 -12.07
CA THR A 163 -2.88 17.27 -12.64
C THR A 163 -2.54 16.44 -13.87
N ASP A 164 -1.46 16.78 -14.55
CA ASP A 164 -0.93 16.14 -15.76
C ASP A 164 0.35 15.32 -15.46
N PHE A 165 0.58 14.98 -14.18
CA PHE A 165 1.70 14.14 -13.77
C PHE A 165 1.63 12.73 -14.35
N ARG A 166 0.43 12.14 -14.46
CA ARG A 166 0.25 10.81 -15.06
C ARG A 166 0.70 10.76 -16.52
N GLU A 167 0.49 11.83 -17.28
CA GLU A 167 0.98 11.93 -18.66
C GLU A 167 2.51 11.96 -18.73
N GLU A 168 3.17 12.50 -17.70
CA GLU A 168 4.62 12.46 -17.61
C GLU A 168 5.13 11.04 -17.32
N LEU A 169 4.44 10.28 -16.46
CA LEU A 169 4.79 8.89 -16.17
C LEU A 169 4.79 8.03 -17.42
N GLU A 170 3.83 8.23 -18.32
CA GLU A 170 3.76 7.54 -19.62
C GLU A 170 5.00 7.77 -20.50
N GLN A 171 5.71 8.88 -20.30
CA GLN A 171 6.87 9.25 -21.11
C GLN A 171 8.21 8.97 -20.41
N ARG A 172 8.23 9.02 -19.08
CA ARG A 172 9.47 9.09 -18.29
C ARG A 172 9.66 7.98 -17.26
N ALA A 173 8.65 7.13 -17.05
CA ALA A 173 8.83 5.96 -16.20
C ALA A 173 9.94 5.06 -16.75
N ILE A 174 10.76 4.50 -15.85
CA ILE A 174 11.87 3.62 -16.22
C ILE A 174 11.32 2.27 -16.66
N VAL A 175 10.36 1.74 -15.89
CA VAL A 175 9.60 0.54 -16.22
C VAL A 175 8.13 0.87 -16.11
N ARG A 176 7.34 0.42 -17.08
CA ARG A 176 5.88 0.56 -17.08
C ARG A 176 5.24 -0.78 -17.40
N LYS A 177 4.21 -1.15 -16.66
CA LYS A 177 3.39 -2.32 -16.96
C LYS A 177 1.91 -2.06 -16.73
N VAL A 178 1.09 -2.63 -17.61
CA VAL A 178 -0.35 -2.78 -17.40
C VAL A 178 -0.63 -4.25 -17.11
N ILE A 179 -1.28 -4.54 -15.99
CA ILE A 179 -1.78 -5.87 -15.65
C ILE A 179 -3.30 -5.85 -15.83
N HIS A 180 -3.80 -6.72 -16.70
CA HIS A 180 -5.23 -6.94 -16.88
C HIS A 180 -5.70 -7.95 -15.83
N LEU A 181 -6.54 -7.50 -14.91
CA LEU A 181 -7.12 -8.34 -13.87
C LEU A 181 -8.19 -9.28 -14.46
N GLN A 182 -8.14 -10.55 -14.07
CA GLN A 182 -9.10 -11.59 -14.46
C GLN A 182 -10.26 -11.71 -13.49
#